data_AF-A0A2E7SIB2-F1
#
_entry.id   AF-A0A2E7SIB2-F1
#
_cell.length_a   1.000
_cell.length_b   1.000
_cell.length_c   1.000
_cell.angle_alpha   90.00
_cell.angle_beta   90.00
_cell.angle_gamma   90.00
#
_symmetry.space_group_name_H-M   'P 1'
#
loop_
_entity.id
_entity.type
_entity.pdbx_description
1 polymer ?
#
loop_
_entity_poly.entity_id
_entity_poly.type
_entity_poly.pdbx_seq_one_letter_code
_entity_poly.pdbx_strand_id
1 'polypeptide(L)'
;MLGAHDVELGMTGTLIVNVAIFALLITGLWRFERRLESGQILVGLALIAVIGITGRIILEPLPNISPVTILLLLAGAHYGIRHGLLLATVIVVCSNLILGHGIWTLYQIVAWSLVACAGAYLSTWLIDSDGKLNINRLIVVGFASGFAFDWFVSLSVLHTQPISYLAPYLVQGFVYDLVHAIGNLAFAAWLGVPISDMLKRHYSFKLEATNNVPHAF
;
A
#
# COMPACT_ATOMS: atom_id res chain seq x y z
N MET A 1 -8.54 16.42 36.80
CA MET A 1 -8.74 16.78 35.37
C MET A 1 -8.15 15.75 34.40
N LEU A 2 -7.27 14.83 34.83
CA LEU A 2 -6.69 13.80 33.95
C LEU A 2 -7.73 12.80 33.40
N GLY A 3 -8.75 12.40 34.17
CA GLY A 3 -9.79 11.47 33.70
C GLY A 3 -10.99 12.10 32.98
N ALA A 4 -11.04 13.43 32.79
CA ALA A 4 -12.17 14.06 32.09
C ALA A 4 -12.06 13.95 30.55
N HIS A 5 -10.84 13.71 30.05
CA HIS A 5 -10.56 13.50 28.63
C HIS A 5 -10.45 12.01 28.25
N ASP A 6 -10.35 11.11 29.24
CA ASP A 6 -10.34 9.66 29.04
C ASP A 6 -11.78 9.16 28.80
N VAL A 7 -12.34 9.55 27.66
CA VAL A 7 -13.63 9.03 27.20
C VAL A 7 -13.36 7.64 26.62
N GLU A 8 -13.70 6.60 27.39
CA GLU A 8 -13.66 5.23 26.90
C GLU A 8 -14.68 5.06 25.78
N LEU A 9 -14.18 4.88 24.56
CA LEU A 9 -15.01 4.54 23.42
C LEU A 9 -15.18 3.01 23.37
N GLY A 10 -16.42 2.57 23.18
CA GLY A 10 -16.67 1.18 22.79
C GLY A 10 -16.07 0.88 21.42
N MET A 11 -15.97 -0.41 21.06
CA MET A 11 -15.36 -0.88 19.80
C MET A 11 -15.78 -0.07 18.57
N THR A 12 -17.09 0.18 18.41
CA THR A 12 -17.63 0.97 17.28
C THR A 12 -17.16 2.43 17.31
N GLY A 13 -17.10 3.05 18.49
CA GLY A 13 -16.63 4.43 18.64
C GLY A 13 -15.16 4.58 18.26
N THR A 14 -14.32 3.67 18.74
CA THR A 14 -12.88 3.63 18.40
C THR A 14 -12.66 3.43 16.91
N LEU A 15 -13.42 2.53 16.27
CA LEU A 15 -13.34 2.31 14.82
C LEU A 15 -13.71 3.56 14.02
N ILE A 16 -14.80 4.25 14.39
CA ILE A 16 -15.22 5.49 13.72
C ILE A 16 -14.12 6.54 13.83
N VAL A 17 -13.55 6.72 15.03
CA VAL A 17 -12.47 7.68 15.27
C VAL A 17 -11.23 7.32 14.43
N ASN A 18 -10.82 6.05 14.40
CA ASN A 18 -9.65 5.62 13.63
C ASN A 18 -9.83 5.84 12.12
N VAL A 19 -11.01 5.48 11.57
CA VAL A 19 -11.33 5.75 10.16
C VAL A 19 -11.34 7.25 9.87
N ALA A 20 -11.89 8.06 10.78
CA ALA A 20 -11.90 9.52 10.64
C ALA A 20 -10.49 10.11 10.67
N ILE A 21 -9.63 9.68 11.61
CA ILE A 21 -8.23 10.12 11.68
C ILE A 21 -7.49 9.74 10.40
N PHE A 22 -7.67 8.52 9.91
CA PHE A 22 -7.02 8.07 8.68
C PHE A 22 -7.47 8.88 7.46
N ALA A 23 -8.77 9.17 7.34
CA ALA A 23 -9.29 10.05 6.29
C ALA A 23 -8.79 11.50 6.41
N LEU A 24 -8.69 12.03 7.63
CA LEU A 24 -8.11 13.36 7.88
C LEU A 24 -6.63 13.43 7.51
N LEU A 25 -5.86 12.38 7.80
CA LEU A 25 -4.47 12.29 7.38
C LEU A 25 -4.33 12.31 5.85
N ILE A 26 -5.09 11.45 5.15
CA ILE A 26 -5.05 11.40 3.68
C ILE A 26 -5.43 12.76 3.08
N THR A 27 -6.49 13.39 3.58
CA THR A 27 -6.94 14.69 3.06
C THR A 27 -5.96 15.83 3.39
N GLY A 28 -5.35 15.82 4.57
CA GLY A 28 -4.31 16.76 4.96
C GLY A 28 -3.06 16.64 4.09
N LEU A 29 -2.57 15.41 3.91
CA LEU A 29 -1.43 15.11 3.05
C LEU A 29 -1.70 15.49 1.60
N TRP A 30 -2.90 15.23 1.09
CA TRP A 30 -3.28 15.61 -0.27
C TRP A 30 -3.30 17.13 -0.46
N ARG A 31 -3.80 17.89 0.52
CA ARG A 31 -3.77 19.37 0.46
C ARG A 31 -2.35 19.91 0.55
N PHE A 32 -1.49 19.28 1.34
CA PHE A 32 -0.10 19.66 1.49
C PHE A 32 0.71 19.34 0.23
N GLU A 33 0.55 18.14 -0.34
CA GLU A 33 1.20 17.69 -1.57
C GLU A 33 1.01 18.67 -2.72
N ARG A 34 -0.21 19.20 -2.89
CA ARG A 34 -0.52 20.21 -3.92
C ARG A 34 0.27 21.51 -3.82
N ARG A 35 0.98 21.75 -2.71
CA ARG A 35 1.83 22.93 -2.51
C ARG A 35 3.31 22.65 -2.77
N LEU A 36 3.68 21.38 -2.97
CA LEU A 36 5.06 20.97 -3.21
C LEU A 36 5.39 21.05 -4.70
N GLU A 37 6.68 21.22 -4.99
CA GLU A 37 7.17 21.17 -6.37
C GLU A 37 7.00 19.75 -6.96
N SER A 38 6.48 19.69 -8.18
CA SER A 38 6.31 18.44 -8.93
C SER A 38 7.66 17.86 -9.40
N GLY A 39 7.69 16.57 -9.72
CA GLY A 39 8.90 15.90 -10.27
C GLY A 39 9.89 15.34 -9.24
N GLN A 40 9.56 15.40 -7.95
CA GLN A 40 10.36 14.77 -6.88
C GLN A 40 9.81 13.40 -6.48
N ILE A 41 10.34 12.31 -7.06
CA ILE A 41 9.90 10.93 -6.78
C ILE A 41 9.93 10.61 -5.27
N LEU A 42 10.94 11.13 -4.56
CA LEU A 42 11.08 10.94 -3.11
C LEU A 42 9.88 11.50 -2.31
N VAL A 43 9.26 12.59 -2.77
CA VAL A 43 8.06 13.15 -2.13
C VAL A 43 6.90 12.16 -2.25
N GLY A 44 6.65 11.64 -3.45
CA GLY A 44 5.59 10.64 -3.67
C GLY A 44 5.81 9.38 -2.84
N LEU A 45 7.05 8.90 -2.74
CA LEU A 45 7.41 7.76 -1.91
C LEU A 45 7.22 8.03 -0.43
N ALA A 46 7.62 9.21 0.06
CA ALA A 46 7.44 9.60 1.46
C ALA A 46 5.95 9.69 1.82
N LEU A 47 5.12 10.27 0.96
CA LEU A 47 3.67 10.35 1.17
C LEU A 47 3.02 8.97 1.24
N ILE A 48 3.38 8.07 0.31
CA ILE A 48 2.89 6.69 0.36
C ILE A 48 3.38 5.97 1.62
N ALA A 49 4.64 6.16 2.00
CA ALA A 49 5.19 5.54 3.21
C ALA A 49 4.40 5.97 4.45
N VAL A 50 4.12 7.28 4.59
CA VAL A 50 3.32 7.81 5.70
C VAL A 50 1.92 7.19 5.71
N ILE A 51 1.21 7.19 4.57
CA ILE A 51 -0.15 6.63 4.47
C ILE A 51 -0.13 5.11 4.76
N GLY A 52 0.84 4.38 4.24
CA GLY A 52 0.97 2.94 4.46
C GLY A 52 1.28 2.56 5.90
N ILE A 53 2.25 3.24 6.53
CA ILE A 53 2.64 3.00 7.92
C ILE A 53 1.48 3.34 8.86
N THR A 54 0.96 4.56 8.77
CA THR A 54 -0.12 5.02 9.66
C THR A 54 -1.42 4.27 9.42
N GLY A 55 -1.75 3.96 8.16
CA GLY A 55 -2.91 3.15 7.81
C GLY A 55 -2.86 1.77 8.45
N ARG A 56 -1.69 1.10 8.42
CA ARG A 56 -1.51 -0.18 9.11
C ARG A 56 -1.70 -0.08 10.62
N ILE A 57 -1.21 1.00 11.24
CA ILE A 57 -1.27 1.16 12.70
C ILE A 57 -2.69 1.53 13.16
N ILE A 58 -3.32 2.51 12.50
CA ILE A 58 -4.62 3.04 12.89
C ILE A 58 -5.75 2.04 12.59
N LEU A 59 -5.61 1.25 11.52
CA LEU A 59 -6.59 0.24 11.13
C LEU A 59 -6.31 -1.13 11.71
N GLU A 60 -5.28 -1.31 12.54
CA GLU A 60 -4.95 -2.59 13.18
C GLU A 60 -6.15 -3.28 13.88
N PRO A 61 -7.09 -2.56 14.52
CA PRO A 61 -8.28 -3.19 15.11
C PRO A 61 -9.19 -3.90 14.10
N LEU A 62 -9.03 -3.61 12.80
CA LEU A 62 -9.71 -4.31 11.72
C LEU A 62 -8.78 -5.43 11.20
N PRO A 63 -9.17 -6.70 11.35
CA PRO A 63 -8.27 -7.81 11.05
C PRO A 63 -7.92 -7.84 9.57
N ASN A 64 -6.63 -7.78 9.28
CA ASN A 64 -6.06 -7.87 7.92
C ASN A 64 -6.55 -6.80 6.91
N ILE A 65 -7.04 -5.65 7.39
CA ILE A 65 -7.43 -4.52 6.52
C ILE A 65 -6.33 -3.46 6.53
N SER A 66 -5.70 -3.23 5.37
CA SER A 66 -4.62 -2.26 5.23
C SER A 66 -4.57 -1.69 3.81
N PRO A 67 -4.23 -0.39 3.64
CA PRO A 67 -4.09 0.22 2.31
C PRO A 67 -2.83 -0.24 1.55
N VAL A 68 -1.90 -0.93 2.22
CA VAL A 68 -0.52 -1.11 1.73
C VAL A 68 -0.43 -1.90 0.43
N THR A 69 -1.28 -2.90 0.22
CA THR A 69 -1.29 -3.70 -1.01
C THR A 69 -1.58 -2.82 -2.23
N ILE A 70 -2.60 -1.96 -2.16
CA ILE A 70 -2.96 -1.03 -3.24
C ILE A 70 -1.88 0.03 -3.44
N LEU A 71 -1.35 0.59 -2.35
CA LEU A 71 -0.28 1.57 -2.40
C LEU A 71 0.97 1.04 -3.10
N LEU A 72 1.36 -0.21 -2.82
CA LEU A 72 2.53 -0.84 -3.43
C LEU A 72 2.30 -1.29 -4.87
N LEU A 73 1.09 -1.74 -5.23
CA LEU A 73 0.71 -1.95 -6.64
C LEU A 73 0.90 -0.66 -7.44
N LEU A 74 0.39 0.47 -6.93
CA LEU A 74 0.50 1.76 -7.61
C LEU A 74 1.94 2.27 -7.64
N ALA A 75 2.67 2.18 -6.53
CA ALA A 75 4.07 2.59 -6.48
C ALA A 75 4.93 1.78 -7.46
N GLY A 76 4.70 0.46 -7.56
CA GLY A 76 5.33 -0.40 -8.54
C GLY A 76 4.96 -0.02 -9.97
N ALA A 77 3.67 0.19 -10.25
CA ALA A 77 3.18 0.55 -11.58
C ALA A 77 3.72 1.89 -12.09
N HIS A 78 3.88 2.88 -11.21
CA HIS A 78 4.38 4.22 -11.58
C HIS A 78 5.90 4.35 -11.51
N TYR A 79 6.54 3.84 -10.46
CA TYR A 79 7.96 4.10 -10.16
C TYR A 79 8.86 2.87 -10.35
N GLY A 80 8.28 1.72 -10.67
CA GLY A 80 9.00 0.48 -10.93
C GLY A 80 9.45 -0.27 -9.68
N ILE A 81 10.08 -1.42 -9.93
CA ILE A 81 10.42 -2.44 -8.93
C ILE A 81 11.27 -1.87 -7.78
N ARG A 82 12.36 -1.16 -8.08
CA ARG A 82 13.33 -0.71 -7.07
C ARG A 82 12.69 0.16 -5.98
N HIS A 83 11.86 1.11 -6.40
CA HIS A 83 11.17 2.00 -5.48
C HIS A 83 10.08 1.27 -4.69
N GLY A 84 9.34 0.36 -5.33
CA GLY A 84 8.35 -0.49 -4.67
C GLY A 84 8.93 -1.39 -3.57
N LEU A 85 10.07 -2.03 -3.82
CA LEU A 85 10.78 -2.87 -2.84
C LEU A 85 11.24 -2.08 -1.62
N LEU A 86 11.85 -0.91 -1.86
CA LEU A 86 12.28 -0.02 -0.79
C LEU A 86 11.08 0.42 0.06
N LEU A 87 9.99 0.81 -0.60
CA LEU A 87 8.79 1.29 0.05
C LEU A 87 8.10 0.19 0.89
N ALA A 88 8.01 -1.03 0.37
CA ALA A 88 7.50 -2.18 1.12
C ALA A 88 8.33 -2.43 2.38
N THR A 89 9.66 -2.41 2.26
CA THR A 89 10.58 -2.61 3.37
C THR A 89 10.39 -1.53 4.45
N VAL A 90 10.37 -0.26 4.07
CA VAL A 90 10.19 0.87 5.00
C VAL A 90 8.84 0.78 5.71
N ILE A 91 7.75 0.56 4.96
CA ILE A 91 6.41 0.46 5.54
C ILE A 91 6.35 -0.66 6.58
N VAL A 92 6.88 -1.83 6.25
CA VAL A 92 6.82 -3.00 7.13
C VAL A 92 7.67 -2.80 8.37
N VAL A 93 8.94 -2.42 8.21
CA VAL A 93 9.84 -2.24 9.36
C VAL A 93 9.27 -1.18 10.30
N CYS A 94 8.91 -0.01 9.79
CA CYS A 94 8.44 1.09 10.64
C CYS A 94 7.10 0.78 11.35
N SER A 95 6.15 0.15 10.67
CA SER A 95 4.87 -0.22 11.31
C SER A 95 5.04 -1.35 12.32
N ASN A 96 5.86 -2.37 12.02
CA ASN A 96 6.08 -3.51 12.92
C ASN A 96 6.93 -3.15 14.16
N LEU A 97 7.67 -2.04 14.16
CA LEU A 97 8.25 -1.51 15.40
C LEU A 97 7.18 -1.17 16.46
N ILE A 98 5.96 -0.85 16.02
CA ILE A 98 4.82 -0.54 16.89
C ILE A 98 3.91 -1.77 17.05
N LEU A 99 3.62 -2.47 15.95
CA LEU A 99 2.69 -3.61 15.91
C LEU A 99 3.30 -4.94 16.40
N GLY A 100 4.60 -4.97 16.64
CA GLY A 100 5.36 -6.18 16.93
C GLY A 100 5.98 -6.83 15.68
N HIS A 101 7.02 -7.62 15.91
CA HIS A 101 7.89 -8.19 14.87
C HIS A 101 8.22 -9.65 15.20
N GLY A 102 8.28 -10.50 14.17
CA GLY A 102 8.91 -11.82 14.22
C GLY A 102 9.27 -12.30 12.81
N ILE A 103 9.50 -13.61 12.63
CA ILE A 103 9.97 -14.15 11.33
C ILE A 103 9.01 -13.81 10.17
N TRP A 104 7.71 -13.69 10.45
CA TRP A 104 6.68 -13.30 9.48
C TRP A 104 6.94 -11.93 8.85
N THR A 105 7.68 -11.04 9.50
CA THR A 105 8.00 -9.72 8.95
C THR A 105 8.89 -9.81 7.71
N LEU A 106 9.82 -10.76 7.66
CA LEU A 106 10.59 -11.01 6.44
C LEU A 106 9.67 -11.46 5.29
N TYR A 107 8.70 -12.33 5.60
CA TYR A 107 7.69 -12.76 4.63
C TYR A 107 6.78 -11.61 4.20
N GLN A 108 6.39 -10.71 5.10
CA GLN A 108 5.62 -9.51 4.78
C GLN A 108 6.40 -8.58 3.83
N ILE A 109 7.68 -8.33 4.10
CA ILE A 109 8.54 -7.52 3.22
C ILE A 109 8.59 -8.14 1.83
N VAL A 110 8.84 -9.44 1.73
CA VAL A 110 8.94 -10.14 0.45
C VAL A 110 7.59 -10.17 -0.27
N ALA A 111 6.50 -10.54 0.41
CA ALA A 111 5.17 -10.62 -0.18
C ALA A 111 4.73 -9.27 -0.75
N TRP A 112 4.86 -8.19 0.00
CA TRP A 112 4.51 -6.87 -0.48
C TRP A 112 5.49 -6.32 -1.53
N SER A 113 6.76 -6.73 -1.50
CA SER A 113 7.69 -6.46 -2.59
C SER A 113 7.26 -7.17 -3.89
N LEU A 114 6.78 -8.41 -3.81
CA LEU A 114 6.21 -9.14 -4.95
C LEU A 114 4.95 -8.45 -5.48
N VAL A 115 4.11 -7.92 -4.61
CA VAL A 115 2.96 -7.08 -4.99
C VAL A 115 3.43 -5.84 -5.78
N ALA A 116 4.47 -5.16 -5.32
CA ALA A 116 5.04 -4.04 -6.06
C ALA A 116 5.65 -4.46 -7.41
N CYS A 117 6.32 -5.61 -7.47
CA CYS A 117 6.79 -6.20 -8.73
C CYS A 117 5.64 -6.48 -9.70
N ALA A 118 4.52 -7.03 -9.20
CA ALA A 118 3.34 -7.26 -10.01
C ALA A 118 2.78 -5.94 -10.57
N GLY A 119 2.72 -4.89 -9.75
CA GLY A 119 2.34 -3.55 -10.20
C GLY A 119 3.25 -3.03 -11.32
N ALA A 120 4.56 -3.16 -11.17
CA ALA A 120 5.53 -2.74 -12.18
C ALA A 120 5.40 -3.54 -13.49
N TYR A 121 5.26 -4.87 -13.38
CA TYR A 121 5.11 -5.76 -14.53
C TYR A 121 3.81 -5.50 -15.29
N LEU A 122 2.72 -5.22 -14.56
CA LEU A 122 1.40 -4.92 -15.13
C LEU A 122 1.20 -3.43 -15.43
N SER A 123 2.25 -2.59 -15.36
CA SER A 123 2.14 -1.13 -15.46
C SER A 123 1.38 -0.66 -16.70
N THR A 124 1.74 -1.14 -17.89
CA THR A 124 1.08 -0.77 -19.17
C THR A 124 -0.33 -1.31 -19.31
N TRP A 125 -0.68 -2.33 -18.52
CA TRP A 125 -2.05 -2.84 -18.44
C TRP A 125 -2.87 -2.07 -17.40
N LEU A 126 -2.28 -1.63 -16.30
CA LEU A 126 -2.96 -0.86 -15.26
C LEU A 126 -3.12 0.62 -15.65
N ILE A 127 -2.15 1.17 -16.37
CA ILE A 127 -2.03 2.58 -16.70
C ILE A 127 -1.91 2.71 -18.21
N ASP A 128 -2.77 3.54 -18.81
CA ASP A 128 -2.73 3.78 -20.26
C ASP A 128 -1.58 4.71 -20.69
N SER A 129 -1.45 4.93 -22.00
CA SER A 129 -0.42 5.81 -22.58
C SER A 129 -0.52 7.26 -22.12
N ASP A 130 -1.71 7.70 -21.69
CA ASP A 130 -1.94 9.04 -21.16
C ASP A 130 -1.63 9.11 -19.65
N GLY A 131 -1.18 8.01 -19.04
CA GLY A 131 -0.89 7.90 -17.63
C GLY A 131 -2.15 7.81 -16.75
N LYS A 132 -3.31 7.44 -17.30
CA LYS A 132 -4.56 7.28 -16.54
C LYS A 132 -4.69 5.84 -16.05
N LEU A 133 -5.08 5.70 -14.79
CA LEU A 133 -5.31 4.41 -14.15
C LEU A 133 -6.64 3.79 -14.61
N ASN A 134 -6.61 2.52 -14.98
CA ASN A 134 -7.80 1.71 -15.13
C ASN A 134 -8.20 1.10 -13.77
N ILE A 135 -9.20 1.71 -13.13
CA ILE A 135 -9.65 1.33 -11.80
C ILE A 135 -10.15 -0.13 -11.72
N ASN A 136 -10.82 -0.62 -12.75
CA ASN A 136 -11.35 -1.99 -12.77
C ASN A 136 -10.21 -3.02 -12.78
N ARG A 137 -9.14 -2.74 -13.51
CA ARG A 137 -7.95 -3.60 -13.54
C ARG A 137 -7.22 -3.58 -12.20
N LEU A 138 -7.10 -2.40 -11.56
CA LEU A 138 -6.54 -2.29 -10.22
C LEU A 138 -7.35 -3.08 -9.19
N ILE A 139 -8.69 -3.00 -9.25
CA ILE A 139 -9.59 -3.76 -8.36
C ILE A 139 -9.33 -5.27 -8.47
N VAL A 140 -9.26 -5.80 -9.71
CA VAL A 140 -9.01 -7.23 -9.95
C VAL A 140 -7.65 -7.66 -9.41
N VAL A 141 -6.59 -6.89 -9.70
CA VAL A 141 -5.24 -7.22 -9.24
C VAL A 141 -5.12 -7.07 -7.73
N GLY A 142 -5.74 -6.04 -7.14
CA GLY A 142 -5.76 -5.81 -5.70
C GLY A 142 -6.45 -6.94 -4.93
N PHE A 143 -7.59 -7.42 -5.46
CA PHE A 143 -8.29 -8.58 -4.89
C PHE A 143 -7.41 -9.83 -4.89
N ALA A 144 -6.83 -10.17 -6.04
CA ALA A 144 -5.96 -11.34 -6.18
C ALA A 144 -4.68 -11.20 -5.32
N SER A 145 -4.15 -9.98 -5.22
CA SER A 145 -2.96 -9.67 -4.42
C SER A 145 -3.19 -9.83 -2.92
N GLY A 146 -4.44 -9.70 -2.43
CA GLY A 146 -4.79 -10.01 -1.04
C GLY A 146 -4.46 -11.47 -0.71
N PHE A 147 -5.09 -12.40 -1.42
CA PHE A 147 -4.83 -13.83 -1.26
C PHE A 147 -3.36 -14.20 -1.49
N ALA A 148 -2.75 -13.69 -2.56
CA ALA A 148 -1.35 -13.99 -2.87
C ALA A 148 -0.41 -13.55 -1.75
N PHE A 149 -0.67 -12.37 -1.16
CA PHE A 149 0.07 -11.87 -0.01
C PHE A 149 -0.13 -12.78 1.20
N ASP A 150 -1.38 -13.06 1.59
CA ASP A 150 -1.68 -13.79 2.82
C ASP A 150 -1.14 -15.23 2.78
N TRP A 151 -1.28 -15.90 1.64
CA TRP A 151 -0.76 -17.25 1.46
C TRP A 151 0.77 -17.29 1.47
N PHE A 152 1.43 -16.29 0.88
CA PHE A 152 2.88 -16.18 0.94
C PHE A 152 3.36 -15.95 2.37
N VAL A 153 2.72 -15.03 3.10
CA VAL A 153 3.05 -14.76 4.51
C VAL A 153 2.81 -15.99 5.38
N SER A 154 1.75 -16.75 5.10
CA SER A 154 1.43 -17.99 5.82
C SER A 154 2.52 -19.06 5.75
N LEU A 155 3.40 -19.02 4.75
CA LEU A 155 4.57 -19.91 4.67
C LEU A 155 5.52 -19.75 5.87
N SER A 156 5.46 -18.62 6.60
CA SER A 156 6.27 -18.42 7.80
C SER A 156 5.96 -19.43 8.91
N VAL A 157 4.75 -20.03 8.92
CA VAL A 157 4.36 -21.03 9.94
C VAL A 157 5.25 -22.28 9.88
N LEU A 158 5.81 -22.59 8.71
CA LEU A 158 6.63 -23.77 8.46
C LEU A 158 7.98 -23.76 9.19
N HIS A 159 8.38 -22.62 9.77
CA HIS A 159 9.52 -22.56 10.67
C HIS A 159 9.27 -23.27 12.00
N THR A 160 8.00 -23.50 12.36
CA THR A 160 7.60 -24.08 13.65
C THR A 160 6.67 -25.29 13.52
N GLN A 161 6.04 -25.47 12.36
CA GLN A 161 5.06 -26.52 12.10
C GLN A 161 5.48 -27.37 10.89
N PRO A 162 5.10 -28.67 10.85
CA PRO A 162 5.35 -29.50 9.69
C PRO A 162 4.53 -29.04 8.48
N ILE A 163 4.99 -29.39 7.27
CA ILE A 163 4.31 -29.01 6.01
C ILE A 163 2.85 -29.46 5.94
N SER A 164 2.49 -30.56 6.61
CA SER A 164 1.11 -31.05 6.72
C SER A 164 0.16 -30.06 7.42
N TYR A 165 0.68 -29.13 8.21
CA TYR A 165 -0.10 -28.11 8.91
C TYR A 165 -0.52 -26.94 8.00
N LEU A 166 0.17 -26.75 6.87
CA LEU A 166 -0.06 -25.57 6.01
C LEU A 166 -1.47 -25.53 5.43
N ALA A 167 -1.98 -26.65 4.91
CA ALA A 167 -3.31 -26.67 4.30
C ALA A 167 -4.44 -26.39 5.32
N PRO A 168 -4.48 -27.04 6.50
CA PRO A 168 -5.42 -26.66 7.57
C PRO A 168 -5.30 -25.19 7.99
N TYR A 169 -4.07 -24.68 8.10
CA TYR A 169 -3.82 -23.29 8.48
C TYR A 169 -4.40 -22.29 7.46
N LEU A 170 -4.20 -22.53 6.16
CA LEU A 170 -4.78 -21.71 5.09
C LEU A 170 -6.31 -21.78 5.08
N VAL A 171 -6.91 -22.95 5.30
CA VAL A 171 -8.38 -23.11 5.38
C VAL A 171 -8.95 -22.32 6.55
N GLN A 172 -8.29 -22.35 7.70
CA GLN A 172 -8.70 -21.58 8.87
C GLN A 172 -8.49 -20.07 8.68
N GLY A 173 -7.42 -19.69 7.97
CA GLY A 173 -7.08 -18.31 7.63
C GLY A 173 -7.98 -17.67 6.57
N PHE A 174 -8.70 -18.47 5.78
CA PHE A 174 -9.41 -18.01 4.58
C PHE A 174 -10.35 -16.82 4.79
N VAL A 175 -11.02 -16.72 5.95
CA VAL A 175 -11.88 -15.57 6.26
C VAL A 175 -11.06 -14.28 6.33
N TYR A 176 -9.87 -14.32 6.92
CA TYR A 176 -8.95 -13.18 6.99
C TYR A 176 -8.37 -12.83 5.62
N ASP A 177 -8.10 -13.84 4.78
CA ASP A 177 -7.65 -13.63 3.40
C ASP A 177 -8.74 -12.91 2.58
N LEU A 178 -10.00 -13.34 2.75
CA LEU A 178 -11.14 -12.72 2.09
C LEU A 178 -11.37 -11.28 2.58
N VAL A 179 -11.23 -11.03 3.88
CA VAL A 179 -11.34 -9.69 4.46
C VAL A 179 -10.27 -8.76 3.89
N HIS A 180 -9.02 -9.22 3.76
CA HIS A 180 -7.96 -8.45 3.13
C HIS A 180 -8.25 -8.18 1.65
N ALA A 181 -8.67 -9.20 0.90
CA ALA A 181 -9.01 -9.06 -0.50
C ALA A 181 -10.16 -8.04 -0.72
N ILE A 182 -11.21 -8.08 0.10
CA ILE A 182 -12.31 -7.10 0.08
C ILE A 182 -11.83 -5.71 0.53
N GLY A 183 -10.97 -5.63 1.55
CA GLY A 183 -10.33 -4.37 1.95
C GLY A 183 -9.60 -3.71 0.79
N ASN A 184 -8.90 -4.49 -0.03
CA ASN A 184 -8.22 -4.00 -1.23
C ASN A 184 -9.19 -3.43 -2.28
N LEU A 185 -10.40 -3.98 -2.43
CA LEU A 185 -11.44 -3.37 -3.29
C LEU A 185 -11.79 -1.96 -2.81
N ALA A 186 -12.03 -1.81 -1.50
CA ALA A 186 -12.39 -0.53 -0.91
C ALA A 186 -11.25 0.49 -1.07
N PHE A 187 -10.00 0.10 -0.80
CA PHE A 187 -8.86 0.99 -0.99
C PHE A 187 -8.56 1.27 -2.46
N ALA A 188 -8.76 0.32 -3.38
CA ALA A 188 -8.65 0.59 -4.80
C ALA A 188 -9.67 1.66 -5.22
N ALA A 189 -10.94 1.49 -4.86
CA ALA A 189 -11.99 2.45 -5.18
C ALA A 189 -11.76 3.84 -4.55
N TRP A 190 -11.28 3.88 -3.31
CA TRP A 190 -11.09 5.14 -2.59
C TRP A 190 -9.77 5.85 -2.92
N LEU A 191 -8.68 5.11 -2.97
CA LEU A 191 -7.32 5.65 -3.09
C LEU A 191 -6.73 5.50 -4.49
N GLY A 192 -7.25 4.59 -5.32
CA GLY A 192 -6.66 4.22 -6.61
C GLY A 192 -6.35 5.42 -7.50
N VAL A 193 -7.39 6.16 -7.90
CA VAL A 193 -7.25 7.33 -8.78
C VAL A 193 -6.49 8.47 -8.09
N PRO A 194 -6.84 8.91 -6.87
CA PRO A 194 -6.13 10.02 -6.21
C PRO A 194 -4.63 9.77 -6.02
N ILE A 195 -4.23 8.56 -5.62
CA ILE A 195 -2.83 8.19 -5.43
C ILE A 195 -2.13 8.03 -6.77
N SER A 196 -2.78 7.43 -7.77
CA SER A 196 -2.20 7.33 -9.12
C SER A 196 -1.90 8.71 -9.71
N ASP A 197 -2.84 9.66 -9.60
CA ASP A 197 -2.63 11.02 -10.09
C ASP A 197 -1.53 11.76 -9.32
N MET A 198 -1.43 11.54 -8.00
CA MET A 198 -0.34 12.05 -7.17
C MET A 198 1.02 11.52 -7.61
N LEU A 199 1.14 10.20 -7.82
CA LEU A 199 2.39 9.59 -8.26
C LEU A 199 2.80 10.08 -9.64
N LYS A 200 1.85 10.22 -10.56
CA LYS A 200 2.10 10.81 -11.87
C LYS A 200 2.69 12.22 -11.79
N ARG A 201 2.18 13.09 -10.88
CA ARG A 201 2.70 14.46 -10.68
C ARG A 201 4.14 14.48 -10.17
N HIS A 202 4.53 13.49 -9.39
CA HIS A 202 5.87 13.41 -8.80
C HIS A 202 6.82 12.49 -9.58
N TYR A 203 6.41 11.98 -10.73
CA TYR A 203 7.28 11.28 -11.66
C TYR A 203 8.07 12.27 -12.53
N SER A 204 9.40 12.24 -12.45
CA SER A 204 10.24 13.02 -13.36
C SER A 204 10.62 12.17 -14.57
N PHE A 205 9.99 12.43 -15.72
CA PHE A 205 10.69 12.21 -16.98
C PHE A 205 11.48 13.48 -17.27
N LYS A 206 12.80 13.42 -17.07
CA LYS A 206 13.71 14.45 -17.57
C LYS A 206 13.68 14.36 -19.10
N LEU A 207 12.80 15.11 -19.76
CA LEU A 207 12.91 15.41 -21.19
C LEU A 207 14.11 16.35 -21.41
N GLU A 208 15.30 15.92 -21.00
CA GLU A 208 16.55 16.62 -21.27
C GLU A 208 17.11 16.24 -22.65
N ALA A 209 16.49 15.27 -23.33
CA ALA A 209 16.93 14.78 -24.63
C ALA A 209 16.32 15.49 -25.85
N THR A 210 15.28 16.33 -25.69
CA THR A 210 14.62 17.01 -26.82
C THR A 210 14.98 18.49 -26.97
N ASN A 211 15.62 19.11 -25.98
CA ASN A 211 16.06 20.52 -26.08
C ASN A 211 17.50 20.69 -26.62
N ASN A 212 18.21 19.58 -26.89
CA ASN A 212 19.60 19.60 -27.39
C ASN A 212 19.75 19.03 -28.81
N VAL A 213 18.68 19.01 -29.62
CA VAL A 213 18.85 18.83 -31.07
C VAL A 213 19.15 20.21 -31.64
N PRO A 214 20.40 20.55 -32.02
CA PRO A 214 20.64 21.74 -32.80
C PRO A 214 19.78 21.63 -34.06
N HIS A 215 18.94 22.65 -34.30
CA HIS A 215 18.31 22.83 -35.59
C HIS A 215 19.43 23.05 -36.62
N ALA A 216 19.87 21.97 -37.26
CA ALA A 216 20.70 22.04 -38.44
C ALA A 216 19.84 22.60 -39.57
N PHE A 217 20.03 23.89 -39.85
CA PHE A 217 19.78 24.48 -41.16
C PHE A 217 20.96 24.21 -42.07
#